data_AF-A0A1T4ZJM6-F1
#
_entry.id   AF-A0A1T4ZJM6-F1
#
_cell.length_a   1.000
_cell.length_b   1.000
_cell.length_c   1.000
_cell.angle_alpha   90.00
_cell.angle_beta   90.00
_cell.angle_gamma   90.00
#
_symmetry.space_group_name_H-M   'P 1'
#
loop_
_entity.id
_entity.type
_entity.pdbx_description
1 polymer ?
#
loop_
_entity_poly.entity_id
_entity_poly.type
_entity_poly.pdbx_seq_one_letter_code
_entity_poly.pdbx_strand_id
1 'polypeptide(L)'
;MSKESVIIEHIEITPGVLGGKPCISGHRIAVAHIAEMYLKMGISIEEIAGKYDLPLASVHAAMTYYYDHRQEIDRRTAESRVRVEELKRNSPPSPLQEKLILILLILGNSLKLIGLYPIQQGLSLGQFGKLLQLILILV
;
A
#
# COMPACT_ATOMS: atom_id res chain seq x y z
N MET A 1 35.45 34.83 -11.40
CA MET A 1 34.22 34.37 -10.70
C MET A 1 34.18 32.86 -10.80
N SER A 2 34.71 32.18 -9.79
CA SER A 2 34.63 30.72 -9.66
C SER A 2 33.18 30.33 -9.43
N LYS A 3 32.66 29.47 -10.31
CA LYS A 3 31.32 28.91 -10.20
C LYS A 3 31.35 27.87 -9.08
N GLU A 4 30.92 28.25 -7.88
CA GLU A 4 30.70 27.27 -6.79
C GLU A 4 29.67 26.25 -7.27
N SER A 5 30.09 24.99 -7.46
CA SER A 5 29.17 23.91 -7.78
C SER A 5 28.53 23.43 -6.48
N VAL A 6 27.41 24.04 -6.10
CA VAL A 6 26.53 23.47 -5.08
C VAL A 6 25.70 22.37 -5.77
N ILE A 7 26.31 21.21 -5.98
CA ILE A 7 25.58 20.00 -6.40
C ILE A 7 25.17 19.25 -5.13
N ILE A 8 23.96 19.55 -4.64
CA ILE A 8 23.30 18.73 -3.62
C ILE A 8 22.49 17.67 -4.37
N GLU A 9 22.99 16.44 -4.38
CA GLU A 9 22.31 15.33 -5.03
C GLU A 9 21.19 14.81 -4.10
N HIS A 10 19.95 15.18 -4.41
CA HIS A 10 18.79 14.87 -3.59
C HIS A 10 18.21 13.47 -3.81
N ILE A 11 18.55 12.82 -4.93
CA ILE A 11 18.00 11.52 -5.34
C ILE A 11 19.15 10.58 -5.66
N GLU A 12 19.11 9.37 -5.10
CA GLU A 12 20.11 8.32 -5.32
C GLU A 12 19.45 7.06 -5.87
N ILE A 13 20.22 6.27 -6.63
CA ILE A 13 19.82 4.95 -7.12
C ILE A 13 20.91 3.97 -6.73
N THR A 14 20.70 3.25 -5.62
CA THR A 14 21.68 2.29 -5.12
C THR A 14 21.23 0.86 -5.46
N PRO A 15 22.01 0.11 -6.26
CA PRO A 15 21.71 -1.30 -6.53
C PRO A 15 21.52 -2.10 -5.24
N GLY A 16 20.47 -2.90 -5.16
CA GLY A 16 20.13 -3.69 -3.96
C GLY A 16 19.35 -2.93 -2.87
N VAL A 17 19.35 -1.59 -2.86
CA VAL A 17 18.48 -0.81 -1.96
C VAL A 17 17.14 -0.58 -2.65
N LEU A 18 16.04 -0.98 -1.99
CA LEU A 18 14.67 -0.91 -2.55
C LEU A 18 14.54 -1.53 -3.96
N GLY A 19 15.40 -2.50 -4.31
CA GLY A 19 15.43 -3.10 -5.65
C GLY A 19 15.94 -2.17 -6.75
N GLY A 20 16.82 -1.22 -6.42
CA GLY A 20 17.35 -0.22 -7.36
C GLY A 20 16.28 0.77 -7.81
N LYS A 21 15.34 1.11 -6.92
CA LYS A 21 14.37 2.17 -7.15
C LYS A 21 15.00 3.52 -6.74
N PRO A 22 14.74 4.60 -7.49
CA PRO A 22 15.20 5.93 -7.10
C PRO A 22 14.61 6.30 -5.74
N CYS A 23 15.47 6.71 -4.82
CA CYS A 23 15.10 7.12 -3.47
C CYS A 23 15.72 8.47 -3.11
N ILE A 24 15.14 9.14 -2.12
CA ILE A 24 15.73 10.36 -1.58
C ILE A 24 17.08 10.02 -0.96
N SER A 25 18.11 10.80 -1.29
CA SER A 25 19.48 10.59 -0.80
C SER A 25 19.52 10.48 0.72
N GLY A 26 20.18 9.44 1.23
CA GLY A 26 20.27 9.15 2.67
C GLY A 26 18.99 8.58 3.28
N HIS A 27 17.94 8.33 2.49
CA HIS A 27 16.65 7.86 2.97
C HIS A 27 16.16 6.65 2.15
N ARG A 28 15.55 5.67 2.83
CA ARG A 28 14.88 4.54 2.16
C ARG A 28 13.44 4.88 1.75
N ILE A 29 13.24 6.08 1.20
CA ILE A 29 11.95 6.57 0.73
C ILE A 29 12.02 6.72 -0.78
N ALA A 30 11.29 5.85 -1.48
CA ALA A 30 11.27 5.84 -2.94
C ALA A 30 10.54 7.08 -3.49
N VAL A 31 11.01 7.59 -4.64
CA VAL A 31 10.36 8.67 -5.39
C VAL A 31 8.90 8.32 -5.71
N ALA A 32 8.63 7.06 -6.05
CA ALA A 32 7.27 6.57 -6.31
C ALA A 32 6.31 6.76 -5.11
N HIS A 33 6.81 6.64 -3.88
CA HIS A 33 5.99 6.86 -2.68
C HIS A 33 5.65 8.34 -2.49
N ILE A 34 6.62 9.23 -2.71
CA ILE A 34 6.39 10.68 -2.65
C ILE A 34 5.32 11.07 -3.67
N ALA A 35 5.46 10.59 -4.92
CA ALA A 35 4.50 10.86 -5.98
C ALA A 35 3.10 10.30 -5.67
N GLU A 36 3.00 9.11 -5.07
CA GLU A 36 1.72 8.53 -4.66
C GLU A 36 1.04 9.34 -3.56
N MET A 37 1.78 9.77 -2.53
CA MET A 37 1.24 10.62 -1.45
C MET A 37 0.75 11.96 -1.99
N TYR A 38 1.54 12.61 -2.85
CA TYR A 38 1.18 13.90 -3.41
C TYR A 38 0.01 13.81 -4.39
N LEU A 39 0.10 12.92 -5.38
CA LEU A 39 -0.85 12.88 -6.50
C LEU A 39 -2.12 12.10 -6.23
N LYS A 40 -2.05 11.00 -5.45
CA LYS A 40 -3.21 10.15 -5.19
C LYS A 40 -3.85 10.42 -3.84
N MET A 41 -3.04 10.67 -2.82
CA MET A 41 -3.54 10.94 -1.47
C MET A 41 -3.80 12.43 -1.22
N GLY A 42 -3.32 13.31 -2.10
CA GLY A 42 -3.53 14.76 -2.00
C GLY A 42 -2.79 15.42 -0.84
N ILE A 43 -1.76 14.75 -0.30
CA ILE A 43 -0.97 15.27 0.82
C ILE A 43 0.00 16.32 0.26
N SER A 44 0.08 17.49 0.90
CA SER A 44 0.97 18.57 0.44
C SER A 44 2.46 18.21 0.57
N ILE A 45 3.31 18.91 -0.19
CA ILE A 45 4.77 18.65 -0.18
C ILE A 45 5.37 18.96 1.19
N GLU A 46 4.89 20.03 1.82
CA GLU A 46 5.30 20.49 3.15
C GLU A 46 4.90 19.48 4.23
N GLU A 47 3.69 18.91 4.14
CA GLU A 47 3.24 17.86 5.05
C GLU A 47 4.04 16.57 4.86
N ILE A 48 4.35 16.18 3.61
CA ILE A 48 5.21 15.02 3.34
C ILE A 48 6.60 15.25 3.93
N ALA A 49 7.18 16.44 3.72
CA ALA A 49 8.49 16.80 4.25
C ALA A 49 8.50 16.71 5.78
N GLY A 50 7.53 17.35 6.44
CA GLY A 50 7.43 17.36 7.91
C GLY A 50 7.15 15.97 8.49
N LYS A 51 6.32 15.15 7.84
CA LYS A 51 5.96 13.81 8.33
C LYS A 51 7.16 12.85 8.36
N TYR A 52 8.07 12.98 7.41
CA TYR A 52 9.22 12.08 7.27
C TYR A 52 10.56 12.73 7.64
N ASP A 53 10.52 13.93 8.24
CA ASP A 53 11.71 14.74 8.57
C ASP A 53 12.68 14.90 7.38
N LEU A 54 12.10 15.14 6.20
CA LEU A 54 12.82 15.28 4.95
C LEU A 54 13.12 16.75 4.66
N PRO A 55 14.31 17.08 4.12
CA PRO A 55 14.55 18.40 3.57
C PRO A 55 13.52 18.71 2.47
N LEU A 56 12.88 19.88 2.55
CA LEU A 56 11.85 20.29 1.59
C LEU A 56 12.36 20.24 0.14
N ALA A 57 13.62 20.66 -0.06
CA ALA A 57 14.31 20.58 -1.35
C ALA A 57 14.39 19.14 -1.90
N SER A 58 14.59 18.14 -1.04
CA SER A 58 14.64 16.73 -1.46
C SER A 58 13.28 16.22 -1.92
N VAL A 59 12.19 16.65 -1.29
CA VAL A 59 10.83 16.27 -1.68
C VAL A 59 10.46 16.93 -3.02
N HIS A 60 10.82 18.20 -3.23
CA HIS A 60 10.67 18.83 -4.53
C HIS A 60 11.51 18.15 -5.61
N ALA A 61 12.78 17.84 -5.33
CA ALA A 61 13.64 17.12 -6.26
C ALA A 61 13.08 15.74 -6.63
N ALA A 62 12.46 15.03 -5.66
CA ALA A 62 11.79 13.76 -5.92
C ALA A 62 10.61 13.94 -6.89
N MET A 63 9.81 14.99 -6.72
CA MET A 63 8.71 15.28 -7.65
C MET A 63 9.19 15.67 -9.04
N THR A 64 10.26 16.47 -9.14
CA THR A 64 10.91 16.77 -10.43
C THR A 64 11.37 15.49 -11.12
N TYR A 65 12.12 14.65 -10.40
CA TYR A 65 12.59 13.37 -10.92
C TYR A 65 11.42 12.47 -11.36
N TYR A 66 10.34 12.44 -10.58
CA TYR A 66 9.13 11.69 -10.91
C TYR A 66 8.54 12.14 -12.25
N TYR A 67 8.39 13.44 -12.48
CA TYR A 67 7.80 13.94 -13.73
C TYR A 67 8.69 13.63 -14.94
N ASP A 68 10.01 13.72 -14.81
CA ASP A 68 10.96 13.37 -15.87
C ASP A 68 10.93 11.86 -16.20
N HIS A 69 10.63 11.01 -15.22
CA HIS A 69 10.67 9.54 -15.35
C HIS A 69 9.31 8.88 -15.14
N ARG A 70 8.22 9.63 -15.35
CA ARG A 70 6.87 9.26 -14.91
C ARG A 70 6.42 7.91 -15.44
N GLN A 71 6.58 7.70 -16.75
CA GLN A 71 6.14 6.47 -17.41
C GLN A 71 6.84 5.23 -16.82
N GLU A 72 8.15 5.32 -16.60
CA GLU A 72 8.94 4.21 -16.07
C GLU A 72 8.55 3.89 -14.63
N ILE A 73 8.43 4.93 -13.79
CA ILE A 73 8.06 4.77 -12.39
C ILE A 73 6.64 4.20 -12.25
N ASP A 74 5.68 4.74 -13.01
CA ASP A 74 4.29 4.28 -12.97
C ASP A 74 4.18 2.83 -13.43
N ARG A 75 4.88 2.45 -14.50
CA ARG A 75 4.96 1.07 -15.01
C ARG A 75 5.53 0.12 -13.96
N ARG A 76 6.71 0.39 -13.42
CA ARG A 76 7.34 -0.46 -12.38
C ARG A 76 6.46 -0.57 -11.14
N THR A 77 5.74 0.49 -10.78
CA THR A 77 4.82 0.49 -9.63
C THR A 77 3.60 -0.37 -9.91
N ALA A 78 3.03 -0.33 -11.13
CA ALA A 78 1.94 -1.21 -11.54
C ALA A 78 2.37 -2.68 -11.55
N GLU A 79 3.52 -3.00 -12.14
CA GLU A 79 4.10 -4.35 -12.15
C GLU A 79 4.33 -4.88 -10.73
N SER A 80 4.85 -4.04 -9.84
CA SER A 80 5.03 -4.40 -8.43
C SER A 80 3.70 -4.75 -7.75
N ARG A 81 2.63 -3.99 -8.01
CA ARG A 81 1.29 -4.28 -7.48
C ARG A 81 0.76 -5.61 -8.01
N VAL A 82 0.86 -5.86 -9.31
CA VAL A 82 0.42 -7.13 -9.91
C VAL A 82 1.15 -8.31 -9.27
N ARG A 83 2.48 -8.21 -9.14
CA ARG A 83 3.29 -9.25 -8.50
C ARG A 83 2.87 -9.52 -7.06
N VAL A 84 2.60 -8.47 -6.28
CA VAL A 84 2.12 -8.61 -4.89
C VAL A 84 0.77 -9.34 -4.86
N GLU A 85 -0.15 -9.01 -5.76
CA GLU A 85 -1.46 -9.67 -5.83
C GLU A 85 -1.35 -11.14 -6.28
N GLU A 86 -0.47 -11.47 -7.22
CA GLU A 86 -0.19 -12.86 -7.61
C GLU A 86 0.38 -13.67 -6.44
N LEU A 87 1.33 -13.09 -5.70
CA LEU A 87 1.90 -13.74 -4.52
C LEU A 87 0.84 -13.98 -3.45
N LYS A 88 -0.05 -13.02 -3.18
CA LYS A 88 -1.15 -13.20 -2.24
C LYS A 88 -2.10 -14.34 -2.64
N ARG A 89 -2.48 -14.42 -3.92
CA ARG A 89 -3.38 -15.47 -4.42
C ARG A 89 -2.77 -16.87 -4.31
N ASN A 90 -1.46 -16.98 -4.50
CA ASN A 90 -0.75 -18.25 -4.50
C ASN A 90 -0.19 -18.65 -3.14
N SER A 91 -0.31 -17.78 -2.11
CA SER A 91 0.18 -18.07 -0.77
C SER A 91 -0.91 -18.69 0.08
N PRO A 92 -0.61 -19.76 0.86
CA PRO A 92 -1.54 -20.24 1.87
C PRO A 92 -1.81 -19.16 2.93
N PRO A 93 -2.99 -19.19 3.58
CA PRO A 93 -3.31 -18.25 4.64
C PRO A 93 -2.24 -18.30 5.74
N SER A 94 -1.91 -17.14 6.31
CA SER A 94 -1.00 -17.07 7.44
C SER A 94 -1.58 -17.82 8.65
N PRO A 95 -0.75 -18.32 9.58
CA PRO A 95 -1.23 -19.00 10.78
C PRO A 95 -2.20 -18.18 11.63
N LEU A 96 -2.15 -16.84 11.54
CA LEU A 96 -3.10 -15.94 12.18
C LEU A 96 -4.43 -15.89 11.43
N GLN A 97 -4.41 -15.85 10.09
CA GLN A 97 -5.60 -15.93 9.25
C GLN A 97 -6.31 -17.28 9.45
N GLU A 98 -5.56 -18.39 9.48
CA GLU A 98 -6.13 -19.72 9.74
C GLU A 98 -6.87 -19.76 11.09
N LYS A 99 -6.23 -19.27 12.17
CA LYS A 99 -6.85 -19.20 13.49
C LYS A 99 -8.08 -18.29 13.51
N LEU A 100 -8.03 -17.15 12.82
CA LEU A 100 -9.17 -16.23 12.71
C LEU A 100 -10.34 -16.88 11.97
N ILE A 101 -10.08 -17.55 10.85
CA ILE A 101 -11.09 -18.30 10.08
C ILE A 101 -11.73 -19.38 10.97
N LEU A 102 -10.93 -20.15 11.71
CA LEU A 102 -11.44 -21.18 12.62
C LEU A 102 -12.34 -20.58 13.72
N ILE A 103 -11.93 -19.47 14.35
CA ILE A 103 -12.74 -18.81 15.38
C ILE A 103 -14.08 -18.33 14.80
N LEU A 104 -14.07 -17.72 13.62
CA LEU A 104 -15.29 -17.24 12.95
C LEU A 104 -16.23 -18.40 12.58
N LEU A 105 -15.69 -19.53 12.11
CA LEU A 105 -16.46 -20.73 11.81
C LEU A 105 -17.09 -21.33 13.07
N ILE A 106 -16.34 -21.39 14.17
CA ILE A 106 -16.84 -21.92 15.46
C ILE A 106 -17.94 -21.01 16.02
N LEU A 107 -17.71 -19.68 16.06
CA LEU A 107 -18.70 -18.72 16.54
C LEU A 107 -19.97 -18.74 15.68
N GLY A 108 -19.84 -18.75 14.35
CA GLY A 108 -20.96 -18.83 13.43
C GLY A 108 -21.81 -20.10 13.61
N ASN A 109 -21.15 -21.24 13.81
CA ASN A 109 -21.85 -22.51 14.09
C ASN A 109 -22.50 -22.53 15.49
N SER A 110 -21.84 -21.99 16.51
CA SER A 110 -22.42 -21.87 17.86
C SER A 110 -23.67 -21.00 17.85
N LEU A 111 -23.69 -19.83 17.20
CA LEU A 111 -24.88 -18.98 17.07
C LEU A 111 -26.05 -19.69 16.35
N LYS A 112 -25.76 -20.58 15.41
CA LYS A 112 -26.76 -21.37 14.68
C LYS A 112 -27.39 -22.46 15.55
N LEU A 113 -26.63 -23.04 16.49
CA LEU A 113 -27.11 -24.09 17.40
C LEU A 113 -27.97 -23.58 18.56
N ILE A 114 -27.79 -22.32 18.98
CA ILE A 114 -28.58 -21.69 20.05
C ILE A 114 -29.82 -20.92 19.53
N GLY A 115 -30.15 -21.02 18.24
CA GLY A 115 -31.33 -20.39 17.66
C GLY A 115 -31.34 -18.86 17.65
N LEU A 116 -30.18 -18.22 17.84
CA LEU A 116 -30.04 -16.77 18.04
C LEU A 116 -29.80 -15.96 16.74
N TYR A 117 -30.21 -16.48 15.58
CA TYR A 117 -30.31 -15.69 14.34
C TYR A 117 -31.71 -15.04 14.29
N PRO A 118 -31.85 -13.70 14.24
CA PRO A 118 -33.09 -13.08 14.65
C PRO A 118 -34.17 -13.13 13.58
N ILE A 119 -35.35 -13.51 14.07
CA ILE A 119 -36.64 -12.90 13.82
C ILE A 119 -36.49 -11.38 13.54
N GLN A 120 -36.78 -10.96 12.30
CA GLN A 120 -37.53 -9.76 11.85
C GLN A 120 -37.03 -9.29 10.46
N GLN A 121 -37.73 -9.77 9.42
CA GLN A 121 -38.20 -9.03 8.25
C GLN A 121 -37.18 -8.16 7.46
N GLY A 122 -36.63 -8.68 6.35
CA GLY A 122 -36.19 -7.82 5.24
C GLY A 122 -35.07 -8.32 4.32
N LEU A 123 -34.22 -9.26 4.75
CA LEU A 123 -33.09 -9.72 3.91
C LEU A 123 -33.26 -11.17 3.45
N SER A 124 -33.38 -11.35 2.13
CA SER A 124 -33.45 -12.66 1.45
C SER A 124 -32.21 -13.51 1.75
N LEU A 125 -32.39 -14.83 1.86
CA LEU A 125 -31.37 -15.86 2.10
C LEU A 125 -30.11 -15.70 1.22
N GLY A 126 -30.27 -15.16 -0.01
CA GLY A 126 -29.17 -14.89 -0.93
C GLY A 126 -28.24 -13.76 -0.51
N GLN A 127 -28.68 -12.85 0.37
CA GLN A 127 -27.90 -11.72 0.85
C GLN A 127 -26.94 -12.11 1.99
N PHE A 128 -27.31 -13.10 2.80
CA PHE A 128 -26.42 -13.66 3.84
C PHE A 128 -25.27 -14.48 3.24
N GLY A 129 -25.54 -15.27 2.20
CA GLY A 129 -24.49 -15.98 1.46
C GLY A 129 -23.48 -15.00 0.84
N LYS A 130 -23.96 -13.86 0.31
CA LYS A 130 -23.11 -12.78 -0.21
C LYS A 130 -22.29 -12.10 0.88
N LEU A 131 -22.87 -11.86 2.06
CA LEU A 131 -22.16 -11.24 3.18
C LEU A 131 -21.04 -12.14 3.72
N LEU A 132 -21.29 -13.44 3.84
CA LEU A 132 -20.28 -14.41 4.27
C LEU A 132 -19.17 -14.58 3.22
N GLN A 133 -19.53 -14.62 1.94
CA GLN A 133 -18.58 -14.58 0.82
C GLN A 133 -17.74 -13.29 0.83
N LEU A 134 -18.36 -12.13 1.09
CA LEU A 134 -17.66 -10.85 1.13
C LEU A 134 -16.64 -10.80 2.28
N ILE A 135 -16.98 -11.38 3.44
CA ILE A 135 -16.06 -11.49 4.58
C ILE A 135 -14.92 -12.47 4.28
N LEU A 136 -15.19 -13.61 3.63
CA LEU A 136 -14.16 -14.56 3.21
C LEU A 136 -13.22 -14.02 2.11
N ILE A 137 -13.70 -13.11 1.27
CA ILE A 137 -12.90 -12.49 0.20
C ILE A 137 -12.00 -11.35 0.74
N LEU A 138 -12.36 -10.75 1.88
CA LEU A 138 -11.65 -9.62 2.49
C LEU A 138 -10.58 -10.01 3.52
N VAL A 139 -10.47 -11.28 3.90
CA VAL A 139 -9.48 -11.84 4.85
C VAL A 139 -8.47 -12.69 4.10
#